data_AF-A0A969NCC1-F1
#
_entry.id   AF-A0A969NCC1-F1
#
_cell.length_a   1.000
_cell.length_b   1.000
_cell.length_c   1.000
_cell.angle_alpha   90.00
_cell.angle_beta   90.00
_cell.angle_gamma   90.00
#
_symmetry.space_group_name_H-M   'P 1'
#
loop_
_entity.id
_entity.type
_entity.pdbx_description
1 polymer ?
#
loop_
_entity_poly.entity_id
_entity_poly.type
_entity_poly.pdbx_seq_one_letter_code
_entity_poly.pdbx_strand_id
1 'polypeptide(L)'
;MYRAEKYFEKGRKAGALTRFMWWSAGADAKLLQACSYSDHAKYFGLGGIVVATGLLATISGGYAFYTIFSPKEIQGALENATDMPSVVISGIFGLIWGAIIFNLDRFVVSSTGKGDGTEKITRTEFMNALPRIIMALILSIAIAAPLEIRIFQ
;
A
#
# COMPACT_ATOMS: atom_id res chain seq x y z
N MET A 1 25.02 -30.21 -14.76
CA MET A 1 23.82 -30.31 -13.90
C MET A 1 24.10 -30.10 -12.41
N TYR A 2 25.22 -30.57 -11.85
CA TYR A 2 25.60 -30.43 -10.41
C TYR A 2 25.77 -28.99 -9.85
N ARG A 3 25.91 -27.96 -10.70
CA ARG A 3 26.12 -26.58 -10.23
C ARG A 3 24.82 -25.87 -9.84
N ALA A 4 23.67 -26.31 -10.35
CA ALA A 4 22.38 -25.69 -10.06
C ALA A 4 21.83 -26.06 -8.67
N GLU A 5 22.04 -27.30 -8.23
CA GLU A 5 21.57 -27.78 -6.91
C GLU A 5 22.19 -27.02 -5.73
N LYS A 6 23.47 -26.63 -5.83
CA LYS A 6 24.14 -25.86 -4.77
C LYS A 6 23.57 -24.45 -4.55
N TYR A 7 22.84 -23.88 -5.51
CA TYR A 7 22.13 -22.61 -5.31
C TYR A 7 20.78 -22.77 -4.61
N PHE A 8 20.18 -23.96 -4.68
CA PHE A 8 18.89 -24.26 -4.02
C PHE A 8 19.06 -24.62 -2.53
N GLU A 9 20.25 -25.05 -2.11
CA GLU A 9 20.45 -25.69 -0.79
C GLU A 9 20.62 -24.75 0.41
N LYS A 10 20.68 -23.43 0.22
CA LYS A 10 20.90 -22.49 1.35
C LYS A 10 19.80 -21.46 1.52
N GLY A 11 18.55 -21.93 1.58
CA GLY A 11 17.42 -21.14 2.05
C GLY A 11 17.57 -20.82 3.54
N ARG A 12 18.15 -19.65 3.87
CA ARG A 12 18.13 -19.14 5.24
C ARG A 12 16.66 -18.99 5.67
N LYS A 13 16.27 -19.57 6.80
CA LYS A 13 14.90 -19.43 7.33
C LYS A 13 14.56 -17.93 7.40
N ALA A 14 13.49 -17.55 6.71
CA ALA A 14 13.05 -16.16 6.64
C ALA A 14 12.67 -15.66 8.03
N GLY A 15 13.10 -14.45 8.38
CA GLY A 15 12.72 -13.80 9.63
C GLY A 15 11.22 -13.47 9.65
N ALA A 16 10.67 -13.20 10.84
CA ALA A 16 9.25 -12.84 11.00
C ALA A 16 8.85 -11.62 10.16
N LEU A 17 9.74 -10.61 10.05
CA LEU A 17 9.53 -9.43 9.21
C LEU A 17 9.48 -9.77 7.72
N THR A 18 10.40 -10.63 7.26
CA THR A 18 10.42 -11.09 5.87
C THR A 18 9.14 -11.84 5.54
N ARG A 19 8.66 -12.68 6.46
CA ARG A 19 7.39 -13.41 6.31
C ARG A 19 6.17 -12.48 6.31
N PHE A 20 6.18 -11.43 7.14
CA PHE A 20 5.15 -10.38 7.12
C PHE A 20 5.15 -9.64 5.78
N MET A 21 6.31 -9.25 5.26
CA MET A 21 6.41 -8.56 3.97
C MET A 21 5.98 -9.44 2.81
N TRP A 22 6.31 -10.74 2.81
CA TRP A 22 5.78 -11.68 1.82
C TRP A 22 4.26 -11.84 1.90
N TRP A 23 3.70 -11.88 3.11
CA TRP A 23 2.26 -11.90 3.30
C TRP A 23 1.59 -10.61 2.80
N SER A 24 2.19 -9.45 3.05
CA SER A 24 1.73 -8.15 2.53
C SER A 24 1.79 -8.07 1.00
N ALA A 25 2.77 -8.75 0.38
CA ALA A 25 2.84 -8.92 -1.08
C ALA A 25 1.81 -9.90 -1.65
N GLY A 26 1.06 -10.61 -0.79
CA GLY A 26 0.11 -11.65 -1.22
C GLY A 26 0.76 -12.97 -1.62
N ALA A 27 2.01 -13.22 -1.24
CA ALA A 27 2.76 -14.43 -1.61
C ALA A 27 2.80 -15.47 -0.47
N ASP A 28 2.75 -16.75 -0.82
CA ASP A 28 2.82 -17.84 0.16
C ASP A 28 4.26 -18.05 0.64
N ALA A 29 4.48 -17.86 1.95
CA ALA A 29 5.79 -17.98 2.58
C ALA A 29 6.39 -19.40 2.50
N LYS A 30 5.59 -20.45 2.46
CA LYS A 30 6.06 -21.83 2.29
C LYS A 30 6.54 -22.07 0.87
N LEU A 31 5.87 -21.47 -0.13
CA LEU A 31 6.28 -21.56 -1.53
C LEU A 31 7.60 -20.81 -1.76
N LEU A 32 7.71 -19.60 -1.23
CA LEU A 32 8.92 -18.78 -1.34
C LEU A 32 10.14 -19.42 -0.67
N GLN A 33 9.97 -20.18 0.41
CA GLN A 33 11.09 -20.88 1.06
C GLN A 33 11.78 -21.92 0.16
N ALA A 34 11.09 -22.42 -0.89
CA ALA A 34 11.66 -23.32 -1.88
C ALA A 34 12.32 -22.59 -3.08
N CYS A 35 12.15 -21.26 -3.18
CA CYS A 35 12.67 -20.44 -4.28
C CYS A 35 14.06 -19.86 -4.00
N SER A 36 14.70 -19.35 -5.06
CA SER A 36 16.02 -18.70 -5.00
C SER A 36 15.98 -17.38 -4.22
N TYR A 37 17.14 -16.95 -3.71
CA TYR A 37 17.29 -15.72 -2.93
C TYR A 37 16.87 -14.45 -3.69
N SER A 38 16.98 -14.46 -5.03
CA SER A 38 16.54 -13.34 -5.87
C SER A 38 15.02 -13.09 -5.75
N ASP A 39 14.23 -14.15 -5.64
CA ASP A 39 12.77 -14.03 -5.52
C ASP A 39 12.38 -13.55 -4.12
N HIS A 40 13.13 -13.94 -3.09
CA HIS A 40 12.91 -13.48 -1.71
C HIS A 40 12.99 -11.95 -1.61
N ALA A 41 14.00 -11.35 -2.25
CA ALA A 41 14.21 -9.90 -2.25
C ALA A 41 13.14 -9.16 -3.06
N LYS A 42 12.70 -9.72 -4.21
CA LYS A 42 11.62 -9.15 -5.02
C LYS A 42 10.30 -9.07 -4.25
N TYR A 43 9.87 -10.18 -3.65
CA TYR A 43 8.62 -10.22 -2.89
C TYR A 43 8.70 -9.43 -1.58
N PHE A 44 9.88 -9.30 -0.99
CA PHE A 44 10.11 -8.39 0.13
C PHE A 44 9.92 -6.92 -0.29
N GLY A 45 10.47 -6.52 -1.44
CA GLY A 45 10.29 -5.19 -2.01
C GLY A 45 8.83 -4.87 -2.34
N LEU A 46 8.12 -5.80 -2.98
CA LEU A 46 6.70 -5.66 -3.29
C LEU A 46 5.84 -5.47 -2.03
N GLY A 47 6.08 -6.28 -1.00
CA GLY A 47 5.40 -6.13 0.29
C GLY A 47 5.75 -4.83 1.00
N GLY A 48 7.00 -4.36 0.85
CA GLY A 48 7.45 -3.09 1.41
C GLY A 48 6.76 -1.87 0.81
N ILE A 49 6.55 -1.87 -0.52
CA ILE A 49 5.84 -0.79 -1.20
C ILE A 49 4.39 -0.71 -0.71
N VAL A 50 3.70 -1.86 -0.61
CA VAL A 50 2.30 -1.94 -0.14
C VAL A 50 2.14 -1.48 1.31
N VAL A 51 3.08 -1.83 2.19
CA VAL A 51 3.08 -1.35 3.58
C VAL A 51 3.37 0.15 3.65
N ALA A 52 4.31 0.65 2.85
CA ALA A 52 4.65 2.06 2.81
C ALA A 52 3.48 2.93 2.32
N THR A 53 2.78 2.51 1.26
CA THR A 53 1.60 3.21 0.75
C THR A 53 0.45 3.20 1.76
N GLY A 54 0.20 2.06 2.42
CA GLY A 54 -0.81 1.96 3.49
C GLY A 54 -0.52 2.86 4.69
N LEU A 55 0.74 2.92 5.14
CA LEU A 55 1.17 3.82 6.22
C LEU A 55 1.04 5.29 5.82
N LEU A 56 1.50 5.65 4.63
CA LEU A 56 1.37 7.02 4.13
C LEU A 56 -0.10 7.44 4.00
N ALA A 57 -0.96 6.54 3.51
CA ALA A 57 -2.39 6.77 3.41
C ALA A 57 -3.05 6.91 4.79
N THR A 58 -2.58 6.18 5.80
CA THR A 58 -3.04 6.32 7.19
C THR A 58 -2.76 7.73 7.71
N ILE A 59 -1.52 8.22 7.50
CA ILE A 59 -1.10 9.56 7.96
C ILE A 59 -1.86 10.65 7.18
N SER A 60 -1.94 10.51 5.86
CA SER A 60 -2.63 11.47 4.99
C SER A 60 -4.13 11.51 5.25
N GLY A 61 -4.79 10.35 5.33
CA GLY A 61 -6.20 10.24 5.67
C GLY A 61 -6.50 10.74 7.08
N GLY A 62 -5.68 10.39 8.07
CA GLY A 62 -5.82 10.87 9.44
C GLY A 62 -5.74 12.40 9.54
N TYR A 63 -4.82 13.03 8.80
CA TYR A 63 -4.74 14.49 8.72
C TYR A 63 -5.96 15.09 8.01
N ALA A 64 -6.41 14.50 6.90
CA ALA A 64 -7.60 14.97 6.19
C ALA A 64 -8.88 14.87 7.03
N PHE A 65 -9.09 13.76 7.74
CA PHE A 65 -10.23 13.64 8.65
C PHE A 65 -10.11 14.60 9.84
N TYR A 66 -8.89 14.85 10.34
CA TYR A 66 -8.66 15.83 11.40
C TYR A 66 -9.07 17.25 11.00
N THR A 67 -8.82 17.65 9.74
CA THR A 67 -9.21 18.98 9.24
C THR A 67 -10.71 19.09 8.91
N ILE A 68 -11.38 17.97 8.60
CA ILE A 68 -12.84 17.93 8.36
C ILE A 68 -13.61 17.98 9.68
N PHE A 69 -13.15 17.27 10.71
CA PHE A 69 -13.84 17.16 12.00
C PHE A 69 -13.41 18.21 13.04
N SER A 70 -12.32 18.96 12.80
CA SER A 70 -12.04 20.14 13.62
C SER A 70 -13.13 21.19 13.39
N PRO A 71 -13.84 21.66 14.43
CA PRO A 71 -14.83 22.72 14.32
C PRO A 71 -14.12 24.00 13.86
N LYS A 72 -14.12 24.24 12.55
CA LYS A 72 -13.59 25.46 11.94
C LYS A 72 -14.68 26.53 11.96
N GLU A 73 -15.13 26.93 13.14
CA GLU A 73 -15.71 28.26 13.29
C GLU A 73 -14.56 29.27 13.23
N ILE A 74 -14.37 29.81 12.03
CA ILE A 74 -13.91 31.16 11.67
C ILE A 74 -13.00 31.87 12.70
N GLN A 75 -11.77 32.16 12.24
CA GLN A 75 -10.77 33.07 12.82
C GLN A 75 -10.09 32.62 14.13
N GLY A 76 -8.84 32.15 14.00
CA GLY A 76 -7.96 31.98 15.15
C GLY A 76 -7.01 30.82 14.96
N ALA A 77 -5.98 31.02 14.13
CA ALA A 77 -4.77 30.24 14.31
C ALA A 77 -4.24 30.55 15.72
N LEU A 78 -4.36 29.60 16.66
CA LEU A 78 -3.49 29.38 17.83
C LEU A 78 -4.18 29.13 19.19
N GLU A 79 -5.47 29.35 19.41
CA GLU A 79 -6.02 29.17 20.78
C GLU A 79 -6.72 27.82 21.02
N ASN A 80 -5.91 26.87 21.50
CA ASN A 80 -6.22 25.96 22.60
C ASN A 80 -7.59 25.26 22.62
N ALA A 81 -7.75 24.26 21.77
CA ALA A 81 -8.31 22.96 22.17
C ALA A 81 -7.95 21.95 21.10
N THR A 82 -6.89 21.17 21.33
CA THR A 82 -6.85 19.86 20.68
C THR A 82 -7.99 19.08 21.30
N ASP A 83 -9.12 19.06 20.61
CA ASP A 83 -10.22 18.17 20.96
C ASP A 83 -9.67 16.74 20.85
N MET A 84 -9.20 16.20 21.99
CA MET A 84 -8.80 14.79 22.14
C MET A 84 -9.78 13.83 21.44
N PRO A 85 -11.11 14.01 21.50
CA PRO A 85 -12.02 13.15 20.74
C PRO A 85 -11.84 13.26 19.23
N SER A 86 -11.64 14.47 18.68
CA SER A 86 -11.49 14.69 17.23
C SER A 86 -10.19 14.09 16.68
N VAL A 87 -9.10 14.14 17.45
CA VAL A 87 -7.81 13.50 17.12
C VAL A 87 -7.94 11.97 17.13
N VAL A 88 -8.65 11.42 18.13
CA VAL A 88 -8.85 9.96 18.23
C VAL A 88 -9.75 9.47 17.11
N ILE A 89 -10.85 10.17 16.82
CA ILE A 89 -11.77 9.84 15.73
C ILE A 89 -11.06 9.94 14.39
N SER A 90 -10.31 11.02 14.12
CA SER A 90 -9.56 11.15 12.87
C SER A 90 -8.47 10.10 12.73
N GLY A 91 -7.82 9.70 13.83
CA GLY A 91 -6.86 8.60 13.86
C GLY A 91 -7.49 7.25 13.49
N ILE A 92 -8.68 6.94 14.02
CA ILE A 92 -9.42 5.71 13.70
C ILE A 92 -9.86 5.72 12.24
N PHE A 93 -10.44 6.83 11.76
CA PHE A 93 -10.83 6.97 10.35
C PHE A 93 -9.62 6.91 9.41
N GLY A 94 -8.49 7.50 9.81
CA GLY A 94 -7.22 7.40 9.11
C GLY A 94 -6.71 5.96 9.03
N LEU A 95 -6.80 5.19 10.12
CA LEU A 95 -6.45 3.75 10.13
C LEU A 95 -7.36 2.93 9.23
N ILE A 96 -8.66 3.19 9.23
CA ILE A 96 -9.62 2.52 8.33
C ILE A 96 -9.27 2.86 6.88
N TRP A 97 -9.01 4.12 6.58
CA TRP A 97 -8.61 4.56 5.24
C TRP A 97 -7.30 3.92 4.77
N GLY A 98 -6.28 3.93 5.64
CA GLY A 98 -5.02 3.25 5.40
C GLY A 98 -5.19 1.74 5.18
N ALA A 99 -6.08 1.09 5.93
CA ALA A 99 -6.41 -0.32 5.76
C ALA A 99 -7.12 -0.60 4.42
N ILE A 100 -7.98 0.31 3.95
CA ILE A 100 -8.61 0.20 2.62
C ILE A 100 -7.54 0.26 1.53
N ILE A 101 -6.65 1.27 1.59
CA ILE A 101 -5.57 1.43 0.61
C ILE A 101 -4.60 0.24 0.66
N PHE A 102 -4.24 -0.23 1.85
CA PHE A 102 -3.40 -1.42 2.03
C PHE A 102 -4.02 -2.67 1.41
N ASN A 103 -5.32 -2.91 1.62
CA ASN A 103 -6.02 -4.05 1.03
C ASN A 103 -6.10 -3.95 -0.50
N LEU A 104 -6.37 -2.76 -1.04
CA LEU A 104 -6.43 -2.53 -2.48
C LEU A 104 -5.07 -2.72 -3.14
N ASP A 105 -4.01 -2.18 -2.55
CA ASP A 105 -2.64 -2.30 -3.06
C ASP A 105 -2.15 -3.76 -3.00
N ARG A 106 -2.46 -4.47 -1.91
CA ARG A 106 -2.23 -5.92 -1.80
C ARG A 106 -2.95 -6.72 -2.88
N PHE A 107 -4.23 -6.42 -3.15
CA PHE A 107 -4.99 -7.10 -4.20
C PHE A 107 -4.31 -6.92 -5.56
N VAL A 108 -3.85 -5.70 -5.87
CA VAL A 108 -3.16 -5.42 -7.14
C VAL A 108 -1.88 -6.25 -7.25
N VAL A 109 -0.99 -6.20 -6.26
CA VAL A 109 0.28 -6.96 -6.30
C VAL A 109 0.03 -8.45 -6.43
N SER A 110 -0.95 -8.99 -5.71
CA SER A 110 -1.32 -10.41 -5.81
C SER A 110 -1.91 -10.80 -7.18
N SER A 111 -2.56 -9.87 -7.87
CA SER A 111 -3.17 -10.10 -9.19
C SER A 111 -2.16 -9.99 -10.34
N THR A 112 -1.16 -9.11 -10.20
CA THR A 112 -0.05 -8.95 -11.17
C THR A 112 0.99 -10.07 -11.05
N GLY A 113 1.08 -10.77 -9.91
CA GLY A 113 2.07 -11.83 -9.67
C GLY A 113 1.88 -13.15 -10.44
N LYS A 114 0.86 -13.27 -11.31
CA LYS A 114 0.70 -14.42 -12.22
C LYS A 114 1.40 -14.14 -13.55
N GLY A 115 2.73 -14.01 -13.49
CA GLY A 115 3.60 -14.03 -14.65
C GLY A 115 3.88 -15.49 -15.02
N ASP A 116 3.29 -15.94 -16.12
CA ASP A 116 3.70 -17.15 -16.82
C ASP A 116 5.23 -17.11 -17.01
N GLY A 117 5.93 -18.20 -16.70
CA GLY A 117 7.39 -18.27 -16.48
C GLY A 117 8.27 -18.05 -17.71
N THR A 118 7.86 -17.17 -18.63
CA THR A 118 8.56 -16.83 -19.86
C THR A 118 9.01 -15.38 -19.80
N GLU A 119 10.31 -15.14 -20.03
CA GLU A 119 11.01 -13.84 -19.99
C GLU A 119 10.58 -12.82 -21.07
N LYS A 120 9.30 -12.82 -21.48
CA LYS A 120 8.73 -11.78 -22.32
C LYS A 120 7.82 -10.91 -21.46
N ILE A 121 8.29 -9.69 -21.19
CA ILE A 121 7.46 -8.54 -20.81
C ILE A 121 6.33 -8.45 -21.85
N THR A 122 5.24 -9.13 -21.57
CA THR A 122 4.08 -9.18 -22.45
C THR A 122 3.23 -8.00 -22.04
N ARG A 123 2.84 -7.16 -23.01
CA ARG A 123 1.95 -6.00 -22.80
C ARG A 123 0.71 -6.30 -21.93
N THR A 124 0.33 -7.56 -21.80
CA THR A 124 -0.70 -8.08 -20.90
C THR A 124 -0.45 -7.83 -19.42
N GLU A 125 0.80 -7.88 -18.91
CA GLU A 125 1.11 -7.53 -17.51
C GLU A 125 0.92 -6.03 -17.25
N PHE A 126 1.32 -5.18 -18.20
CA PHE A 126 1.10 -3.75 -18.14
C PHE A 126 -0.40 -3.39 -18.27
N MET A 127 -1.15 -4.11 -19.11
CA MET A 127 -2.60 -3.99 -19.23
C MET A 127 -3.34 -4.43 -17.96
N ASN A 128 -2.83 -5.41 -17.21
CA ASN A 128 -3.40 -5.81 -15.91
C ASN A 128 -3.09 -4.80 -14.80
N ALA A 129 -2.01 -4.02 -14.90
CA ALA A 129 -1.70 -2.91 -13.99
C ALA A 129 -2.47 -1.61 -14.32
N LEU A 130 -2.97 -1.49 -15.56
CA LEU A 130 -3.68 -0.32 -16.10
C LEU A 130 -5.01 0.03 -15.40
N PRO A 131 -5.87 -0.93 -15.00
CA PRO A 131 -7.11 -0.62 -14.27
C PRO A 131 -6.84 0.19 -12.99
N ARG A 132 -5.71 -0.04 -12.32
CA ARG A 132 -5.32 0.70 -11.11
C ARG A 132 -5.05 2.17 -11.38
N ILE A 133 -4.34 2.47 -12.47
CA ILE A 133 -4.02 3.84 -12.86
C ILE A 133 -5.32 4.58 -13.21
N ILE A 134 -6.25 3.92 -13.90
CA ILE A 134 -7.57 4.48 -14.24
C ILE A 134 -8.38 4.77 -12.98
N MET A 135 -8.48 3.81 -12.05
CA MET A 135 -9.23 3.99 -10.80
C MET A 135 -8.64 5.12 -9.93
N ALA A 136 -7.31 5.22 -9.84
CA ALA A 136 -6.64 6.29 -9.11
C ALA A 136 -6.88 7.67 -9.74
N LEU A 137 -6.89 7.75 -11.08
CA LEU A 137 -7.23 8.97 -11.82
C LEU A 137 -8.67 9.41 -11.56
N ILE A 138 -9.63 8.47 -11.57
CA ILE A 138 -11.03 8.76 -11.29
C ILE A 138 -11.22 9.28 -9.86
N LEU A 139 -10.60 8.63 -8.86
CA LEU A 139 -10.66 9.09 -7.47
C LEU A 139 -10.00 10.47 -7.28
N SER A 140 -8.87 10.70 -7.95
CA SER A 140 -8.16 11.99 -7.90
C SER A 140 -9.04 13.13 -8.42
N ILE A 141 -9.68 12.93 -9.58
CA ILE A 141 -10.58 13.93 -10.18
C ILE A 141 -11.82 14.16 -9.30
N ALA A 142 -12.39 13.09 -8.74
CA ALA A 142 -13.57 13.17 -7.88
C ALA A 142 -13.32 13.93 -6.56
N ILE A 143 -12.09 13.86 -6.01
CA ILE A 143 -11.71 14.58 -4.78
C ILE A 143 -11.21 16.00 -5.07
N ALA A 144 -10.61 16.24 -6.25
CA ALA A 144 -10.12 17.56 -6.62
C ALA A 144 -11.25 18.59 -6.77
N ALA A 145 -12.38 18.20 -7.38
CA ALA A 145 -13.52 19.10 -7.61
C ALA A 145 -14.10 19.75 -6.33
N PRO A 146 -14.36 19.02 -5.22
CA PRO A 146 -14.85 19.65 -3.99
C PRO A 146 -13.78 20.46 -3.25
N LEU A 147 -12.49 20.11 -3.37
CA LEU A 147 -11.40 20.88 -2.77
C LEU A 147 -11.19 22.23 -3.46
N GLU A 148 -11.34 22.28 -4.79
CA GLU A 148 -11.24 23.50 -5.57
C GLU A 148 -12.27 24.54 -5.10
N ILE A 149 -13.53 24.14 -4.95
CA ILE A 149 -14.61 25.03 -4.50
C ILE A 149 -14.39 25.51 -3.06
N ARG A 150 -13.80 24.68 -2.19
CA ARG A 150 -13.48 25.02 -0.79
C ARG A 150 -12.28 25.95 -0.62
N ILE A 151 -11.41 26.06 -1.63
CA ILE A 151 -10.21 26.92 -1.58
C ILE A 151 -10.49 28.32 -2.16
N PHE A 152 -11.49 28.42 -3.05
CA PHE A 152 -11.90 29.68 -3.68
C PHE A 152 -13.06 30.39 -2.95
N GLN A 153 -13.59 29.79 -1.89
CA GLN A 153 -14.45 30.44 -0.88
C GLN A 153 -13.65 30.64 0.41
#